data_AF-X8BI38-F1
#
_entry.id   AF-X8BI38-F1
#
_cell.length_a   1.000
_cell.length_b   1.000
_cell.length_c   1.000
_cell.angle_alpha   90.00
_cell.angle_beta   90.00
_cell.angle_gamma   90.00
#
_symmetry.space_group_name_H-M   'P 1'
#
loop_
_entity.id
_entity.type
_entity.pdbx_description
1 polymer ?
#
loop_
_entity_poly.entity_id
_entity_poly.type
_entity_poly.pdbx_seq_one_letter_code
_entity_poly.pdbx_strand_id
1 'polypeptide(L)'
;MKQGFARPTPERAPVVKPENIVLPTPLSVPPPEGKPWWLVVVGVLVVGLLVGMVGMTVASGSRLFLGAGAIFPIFMIGGVAMMMFGGRFGGQQQMSRPKLDAMRAQFMLMLDMLRETAQESADSMDANYRWFHPAPTTLAAAVGSSRMWERQPDGKDLNFGVVRVGSA
;
A
#
# COMPACT_ATOMS: atom_id res chain seq x y z
N MET A 1 8.36 33.22 59.82
CA MET A 1 9.06 34.01 58.78
C MET A 1 8.40 33.71 57.44
N LYS A 2 8.08 34.72 56.62
CA LYS A 2 7.51 34.50 55.28
C LYS A 2 8.65 34.21 54.30
N GLN A 3 8.67 33.03 53.70
CA GLN A 3 9.59 32.74 52.60
C GLN A 3 8.93 33.17 51.29
N GLY A 4 9.55 34.11 50.58
CA GLY A 4 9.12 34.49 49.24
C GLY A 4 9.62 33.47 48.22
N PHE A 5 8.82 33.15 47.21
CA PHE A 5 9.23 32.34 46.08
C PHE A 5 9.45 33.25 44.86
N ALA A 6 10.70 33.41 44.46
CA ALA A 6 11.04 34.10 43.22
C ALA A 6 10.78 33.15 42.05
N ARG A 7 9.95 33.58 41.08
CA ARG A 7 9.61 32.76 39.92
C ARG A 7 10.82 32.70 38.97
N PRO A 8 11.42 31.53 38.72
CA PRO A 8 12.48 31.41 37.74
C PRO A 8 11.91 31.38 36.32
N THR A 9 12.80 31.55 35.33
CA THR A 9 12.44 31.35 33.92
C THR A 9 11.95 29.91 33.71
N PRO A 10 10.77 29.70 33.09
CA PRO A 10 10.26 28.37 32.81
C PRO A 10 11.24 27.54 31.98
N GLU A 11 11.32 26.25 32.29
CA GLU A 11 12.08 25.31 31.48
C GLU A 11 11.39 25.08 30.13
N ARG A 12 12.17 24.80 29.09
CA ARG A 12 11.66 24.61 27.74
C ARG A 12 10.88 23.29 27.66
N ALA A 13 9.59 23.38 27.35
CA ALA A 13 8.75 22.21 27.15
C ALA A 13 9.21 21.37 25.93
N PRO A 14 8.90 20.05 25.92
CA PRO A 14 9.08 19.20 24.75
C PRO A 14 8.40 19.81 23.53
N VAL A 15 9.09 19.87 22.40
CA VAL A 15 8.54 20.45 21.17
C VAL A 15 7.65 19.41 20.50
N VAL A 16 6.38 19.77 20.27
CA VAL A 16 5.50 19.00 19.38
C VAL A 16 5.99 19.23 17.95
N LYS A 17 6.20 18.15 17.20
CA LYS A 17 6.51 18.20 15.78
C LYS A 17 5.23 17.89 15.00
N PRO A 18 4.39 18.89 14.69
CA PRO A 18 3.18 18.64 13.92
C PRO A 18 3.57 18.32 12.47
N GLU A 19 3.44 17.06 12.09
CA GLU A 19 3.64 16.62 10.71
C GLU A 19 2.29 16.31 10.06
N ASN A 20 2.07 16.87 8.87
CA ASN A 20 0.87 16.57 8.11
C ASN A 20 1.09 15.30 7.29
N ILE A 21 0.49 14.21 7.74
CA ILE A 21 0.61 12.91 7.11
C ILE A 21 -0.44 12.80 6.00
N VAL A 22 0.01 12.98 4.75
CA VAL A 22 -0.85 12.81 3.58
C VAL A 22 -0.95 11.32 3.24
N LEU A 23 -2.17 10.78 3.35
CA LEU A 23 -2.41 9.38 3.00
C LEU A 23 -2.49 9.21 1.48
N PRO A 24 -1.66 8.34 0.89
CA PRO A 24 -1.72 8.06 -0.54
C PRO A 24 -3.00 7.29 -0.88
N THR A 25 -3.53 7.51 -2.08
CA THR A 25 -4.67 6.76 -2.58
C THR A 25 -4.33 5.28 -2.75
N PRO A 26 -5.26 4.37 -2.43
CA PRO A 26 -5.01 2.94 -2.56
C PRO A 26 -4.77 2.59 -4.02
N LEU A 27 -3.91 1.60 -4.26
CA LEU A 27 -3.59 1.11 -5.60
C LEU A 27 -4.86 0.56 -6.27
N SER A 28 -5.35 1.25 -7.31
CA SER A 28 -6.46 0.77 -8.14
C SER A 28 -5.99 -0.37 -9.03
N VAL A 29 -6.30 -1.61 -8.66
CA VAL A 29 -6.02 -2.78 -9.49
C VAL A 29 -7.25 -3.03 -10.38
N PRO A 30 -7.14 -2.98 -11.72
CA PRO A 30 -8.24 -3.37 -12.58
C PRO A 30 -8.60 -4.85 -12.32
N PRO A 31 -9.90 -5.21 -12.31
CA PRO A 31 -10.31 -6.59 -12.08
C PRO A 31 -9.58 -7.54 -13.03
N PRO A 32 -9.09 -8.70 -12.56
CA PRO A 32 -8.48 -9.66 -13.46
C PRO A 32 -9.53 -10.11 -14.47
N GLU A 33 -9.39 -9.70 -15.73
CA GLU A 33 -10.25 -10.20 -16.79
C GLU A 33 -9.99 -11.70 -16.91
N GLY A 34 -11.04 -12.50 -16.66
CA GLY A 34 -10.95 -13.95 -16.76
C GLY A 34 -10.48 -14.34 -18.16
N LYS A 35 -9.50 -15.25 -18.23
CA LYS A 35 -9.03 -15.78 -19.51
C LYS A 35 -10.22 -16.42 -20.23
N PRO A 36 -10.58 -15.98 -21.43
CA PRO A 36 -11.82 -16.42 -22.05
C PRO A 36 -11.80 -17.93 -22.30
N TRP A 37 -12.78 -18.64 -21.73
CA TRP A 37 -12.90 -20.10 -21.89
C TRP A 37 -13.04 -20.52 -23.36
N TRP A 38 -13.62 -19.64 -24.20
CA TRP A 38 -13.77 -19.87 -25.63
C TRP A 38 -12.42 -19.99 -26.37
N LEU A 39 -11.34 -19.38 -25.86
CA LEU A 39 -10.00 -19.55 -26.45
C LEU A 39 -9.53 -21.01 -26.34
N VAL A 40 -9.86 -21.69 -25.23
CA VAL A 40 -9.56 -23.12 -25.05
C VAL A 40 -10.37 -23.95 -26.04
N VAL A 41 -11.66 -23.63 -26.21
CA VAL A 41 -12.55 -24.33 -27.15
C VAL A 41 -12.08 -24.17 -28.59
N VAL A 42 -11.75 -22.95 -29.02
CA VAL A 42 -11.20 -22.70 -30.36
C VAL A 42 -9.88 -23.45 -30.55
N GLY A 43 -8.99 -23.44 -29.55
CA GLY A 43 -7.74 -24.20 -29.59
C GLY A 43 -7.95 -25.71 -29.78
N VAL A 44 -8.85 -26.31 -29.00
CA VAL A 44 -9.20 -27.74 -29.11
C VAL A 44 -9.82 -28.06 -30.47
N LEU A 45 -10.72 -27.20 -30.97
CA LEU A 45 -11.37 -27.38 -32.26
C LEU A 45 -10.37 -27.34 -33.41
N VAL A 46 -9.43 -26.39 -33.40
CA VAL A 46 -8.36 -26.29 -34.40
C VAL A 46 -7.45 -27.51 -34.37
N VAL A 47 -7.03 -27.97 -33.19
CA VAL A 47 -6.21 -29.19 -33.06
C VAL A 47 -6.97 -30.41 -33.54
N GLY A 48 -8.26 -30.53 -33.21
CA GLY A 48 -9.12 -31.62 -33.68
C GLY A 48 -9.27 -31.65 -35.21
N LEU A 49 -9.47 -30.48 -35.85
CA LEU A 49 -9.50 -30.35 -37.30
C LEU A 49 -8.17 -30.77 -37.94
N LEU A 50 -7.03 -30.34 -37.38
CA LEU A 50 -5.71 -30.72 -37.87
C LEU A 50 -5.50 -32.24 -37.79
N VAL A 51 -5.82 -32.85 -36.65
CA VAL A 51 -5.71 -34.31 -36.48
C VAL A 51 -6.64 -35.05 -37.43
N GLY A 52 -7.87 -34.58 -37.61
CA GLY A 52 -8.84 -35.14 -38.55
C GLY A 52 -8.36 -35.08 -40.01
N MET A 53 -7.80 -33.93 -40.42
CA MET A 53 -7.23 -33.76 -41.76
C MET A 53 -6.02 -34.68 -41.99
N VAL A 54 -5.09 -34.74 -41.04
CA VAL A 54 -3.93 -35.63 -41.12
C VAL A 54 -4.39 -37.10 -41.17
N GLY A 55 -5.31 -37.50 -40.30
CA GLY A 55 -5.88 -38.85 -40.27
C GLY A 55 -6.54 -39.24 -41.60
N MET A 56 -7.34 -38.36 -42.19
CA MET A 56 -7.96 -38.60 -43.50
C MET A 56 -6.91 -38.78 -44.61
N THR A 57 -5.82 -38.03 -44.58
CA THR A 57 -4.78 -38.11 -45.62
C THR A 57 -3.97 -39.40 -45.54
N VAL A 58 -3.68 -39.85 -44.31
CA VAL A 58 -3.05 -41.14 -44.05
C VAL A 58 -3.97 -42.29 -44.45
N ALA A 59 -5.26 -42.22 -44.07
CA ALA A 59 -6.24 -43.27 -44.37
C ALA A 59 -6.61 -43.37 -45.86
N SER A 60 -6.69 -42.24 -46.56
CA SER A 60 -7.03 -42.19 -48.00
C SER A 60 -5.83 -42.44 -48.92
N GLY A 61 -4.61 -42.53 -48.38
CA GLY A 61 -3.37 -42.61 -49.16
C GLY A 61 -3.10 -41.38 -50.02
N SER A 62 -3.84 -40.29 -49.81
CA SER A 62 -3.79 -39.09 -50.64
C SER A 62 -2.55 -38.27 -50.32
N ARG A 63 -1.79 -37.93 -51.38
CA ARG A 63 -0.57 -37.12 -51.28
C ARG A 63 -0.85 -35.61 -51.31
N LEU A 64 -2.08 -35.21 -50.99
CA LEU A 64 -2.53 -33.81 -51.04
C LEU A 64 -1.65 -32.88 -50.19
N PHE A 65 -0.95 -33.41 -49.19
CA PHE A 65 -0.04 -32.68 -48.29
C PHE A 65 1.45 -32.89 -48.58
N LEU A 66 1.84 -33.51 -49.70
CA LEU A 66 3.26 -33.70 -50.06
C LEU A 66 3.85 -32.57 -50.93
N GLY A 67 3.14 -31.45 -51.07
CA GLY A 67 3.54 -30.28 -51.88
C GLY A 67 2.96 -28.96 -51.36
N ALA A 68 2.39 -28.11 -52.23
CA ALA A 68 1.79 -26.83 -51.84
C ALA A 68 0.69 -26.94 -50.76
N GLY A 69 0.07 -28.11 -50.58
CA GLY A 69 -0.89 -28.39 -49.50
C GLY A 69 -0.28 -28.53 -48.11
N ALA A 70 1.02 -28.81 -47.97
CA ALA A 70 1.72 -28.86 -46.67
C ALA A 70 1.94 -27.47 -46.04
N ILE A 71 1.77 -26.41 -46.83
CA ILE A 71 1.90 -25.03 -46.37
C ILE A 71 0.75 -24.67 -45.43
N PHE A 72 -0.47 -25.15 -45.71
CA PHE A 72 -1.66 -24.82 -44.93
C PHE A 72 -1.57 -25.23 -43.44
N PRO A 73 -1.17 -26.47 -43.07
CA PRO A 73 -0.94 -26.85 -41.68
C PRO A 73 0.12 -26.01 -40.97
N ILE A 74 1.22 -25.67 -41.66
CA ILE A 74 2.33 -24.88 -41.09
C ILE A 74 1.86 -23.46 -40.79
N PHE A 75 1.15 -22.82 -41.73
CA PHE A 75 0.58 -21.49 -41.53
C PHE A 75 -0.52 -21.50 -40.46
N MET A 76 -1.31 -22.55 -40.35
CA MET A 76 -2.35 -22.66 -39.34
C MET A 76 -1.74 -22.79 -37.93
N ILE A 77 -0.74 -23.65 -37.76
CA ILE A 77 0.00 -23.80 -36.50
C ILE A 77 0.72 -22.49 -36.15
N GLY A 78 1.38 -21.85 -37.11
CA GLY A 78 2.03 -20.55 -36.93
C GLY A 78 1.04 -19.44 -36.55
N GLY A 79 -0.14 -19.43 -37.16
CA GLY A 79 -1.23 -18.50 -36.86
C GLY A 79 -1.78 -18.67 -35.44
N VAL A 80 -2.01 -19.92 -35.00
CA VAL A 80 -2.44 -20.20 -33.62
C VAL A 80 -1.35 -19.86 -32.61
N ALA A 81 -0.09 -20.20 -32.89
CA ALA A 81 1.03 -19.82 -32.04
C ALA A 81 1.14 -18.29 -31.92
N MET A 82 1.08 -17.56 -33.04
CA MET A 82 1.08 -16.09 -33.03
C MET A 82 -0.15 -15.49 -32.36
N MET A 83 -1.31 -16.15 -32.41
CA MET A 83 -2.52 -15.70 -31.72
C MET A 83 -2.42 -15.93 -30.20
N MET A 84 -1.83 -17.04 -29.76
CA MET A 84 -1.63 -17.38 -28.34
C MET A 84 -0.47 -16.62 -27.70
N PHE A 85 0.61 -16.39 -28.43
CA PHE A 85 1.84 -15.75 -27.92
C PHE A 85 1.96 -14.27 -28.32
N GLY A 86 1.29 -13.83 -29.39
CA GLY A 86 1.45 -12.49 -29.96
C GLY A 86 0.53 -11.41 -29.38
N GLY A 87 -0.12 -11.65 -28.24
CA GLY A 87 -0.86 -10.63 -27.47
C GLY A 87 -2.07 -9.97 -28.18
N ARG A 88 -2.42 -10.42 -29.39
CA ARG A 88 -3.35 -9.71 -30.30
C ARG A 88 -4.83 -10.00 -30.07
N PHE A 89 -5.17 -11.03 -29.28
CA PHE A 89 -6.57 -11.48 -29.06
C PHE A 89 -6.96 -11.73 -27.59
N GLY A 90 -6.10 -11.43 -26.63
CA GLY A 90 -6.44 -11.67 -25.23
C GLY A 90 -5.32 -11.28 -24.29
N GLY A 91 -5.44 -10.09 -23.72
CA GLY A 91 -4.57 -9.62 -22.66
C GLY A 91 -4.05 -8.22 -22.97
N GLN A 92 -4.92 -7.22 -22.83
CA GLN A 92 -4.51 -5.90 -22.36
C GLN A 92 -3.61 -6.13 -21.15
N GLN A 93 -2.29 -6.11 -21.37
CA GLN A 93 -1.20 -5.98 -20.40
C GLN A 93 -1.60 -6.32 -18.95
N GLN A 94 -2.15 -7.52 -18.73
CA GLN A 94 -2.61 -7.90 -17.40
C GLN A 94 -1.34 -8.00 -16.58
N MET A 95 -1.21 -7.11 -15.59
CA MET A 95 -0.07 -7.15 -14.71
C MET A 95 -0.01 -8.55 -14.12
N SER A 96 1.11 -9.23 -14.36
CA SER A 96 1.29 -10.61 -13.92
C SER A 96 1.06 -10.66 -12.40
N ARG A 97 0.50 -11.76 -11.90
CA ARG A 97 0.26 -11.93 -10.44
C ARG A 97 1.49 -11.52 -9.60
N PRO A 98 2.73 -11.91 -9.95
CA PRO A 98 3.92 -11.49 -9.20
C PRO A 98 4.12 -9.96 -9.18
N LYS A 99 3.80 -9.26 -10.27
CA LYS A 99 3.91 -7.80 -10.33
C LYS A 99 2.89 -7.11 -9.42
N LEU A 100 1.67 -7.63 -9.36
CA LEU A 100 0.65 -7.12 -8.43
C LEU A 100 1.05 -7.35 -6.98
N ASP A 101 1.60 -8.51 -6.65
CA ASP A 101 2.05 -8.81 -5.29
C ASP A 101 3.25 -7.94 -4.89
N ALA A 102 4.17 -7.67 -5.80
CA ALA A 102 5.27 -6.73 -5.57
C ALA A 102 4.76 -5.31 -5.29
N MET A 103 3.76 -4.83 -6.04
CA MET A 103 3.16 -3.51 -5.78
C MET A 103 2.42 -3.44 -4.44
N ARG A 104 1.71 -4.51 -4.06
CA ARG A 104 1.08 -4.60 -2.73
C ARG A 104 2.12 -4.54 -1.62
N ALA A 105 3.21 -5.29 -1.74
CA ALA A 105 4.29 -5.29 -0.76
C ALA A 105 4.92 -3.89 -0.63
N GLN A 106 5.22 -3.23 -1.75
CA GLN A 106 5.75 -1.87 -1.74
C GLN A 106 4.80 -0.86 -1.08
N PHE A 107 3.50 -0.96 -1.36
CA PHE A 107 2.49 -0.11 -0.74
C PHE A 107 2.41 -0.32 0.77
N MET A 108 2.46 -1.58 1.23
CA MET A 108 2.46 -1.89 2.66
C MET A 108 3.71 -1.35 3.38
N LEU A 109 4.89 -1.46 2.77
CA LEU A 109 6.12 -0.88 3.31
C LEU A 109 6.02 0.64 3.47
N MET A 110 5.44 1.33 2.49
CA MET A 110 5.19 2.76 2.59
C MET A 110 4.19 3.09 3.71
N LEU A 111 3.13 2.29 3.88
CA LEU A 111 2.19 2.48 5.00
C LEU A 111 2.85 2.26 6.36
N ASP A 112 3.77 1.31 6.48
CA ASP A 112 4.51 1.08 7.72
C ASP A 112 5.43 2.27 8.04
N MET A 113 6.09 2.87 7.04
CA MET A 113 6.86 4.10 7.22
C MET A 113 5.99 5.27 7.69
N LEU A 114 4.81 5.46 7.08
CA LEU A 114 3.85 6.48 7.51
C LEU A 114 3.34 6.23 8.95
N ARG A 115 3.18 4.96 9.34
CA ARG A 115 2.79 4.60 10.71
C ARG A 115 3.86 5.00 11.71
N GLU A 116 5.14 4.78 11.41
CA GLU A 116 6.25 5.17 12.27
C GLU A 116 6.26 6.69 12.49
N THR A 117 6.16 7.48 11.43
CA THR A 117 6.05 8.95 11.51
C THR A 117 4.84 9.41 12.34
N ALA A 118 3.70 8.72 12.19
CA ALA A 118 2.50 9.01 13.00
C ALA A 118 2.72 8.70 14.48
N GLN A 119 3.41 7.61 14.80
CA GLN A 119 3.75 7.23 16.17
C GLN A 119 4.71 8.23 16.81
N GLU A 120 5.78 8.65 16.11
CA GLU A 120 6.70 9.68 16.61
C GLU A 120 5.97 11.01 16.88
N SER A 121 5.05 11.39 16.00
CA SER A 121 4.23 12.59 16.17
C SER A 121 3.34 12.46 17.42
N ALA A 122 2.67 11.32 17.60
CA ALA A 122 1.83 11.04 18.75
C ALA A 122 2.63 11.04 20.07
N ASP A 123 3.82 10.44 20.08
CA ASP A 123 4.71 10.43 21.23
C ASP A 123 5.19 11.84 21.59
N SER A 124 5.50 12.68 20.58
CA SER A 124 5.87 14.08 20.80
C SER A 124 4.73 14.90 21.41
N MET A 125 3.48 14.64 20.98
CA MET A 125 2.29 15.27 21.54
C MET A 125 2.05 14.80 22.98
N ASP A 126 2.10 13.49 23.22
CA ASP A 126 1.90 12.91 24.55
C ASP A 126 2.96 13.39 25.55
N ALA A 127 4.23 13.47 25.16
CA ALA A 127 5.29 14.03 25.99
C ALA A 127 5.02 15.51 26.34
N ASN A 128 4.54 16.31 25.39
CA ASN A 128 4.17 17.70 25.62
C ASN A 128 2.95 17.82 26.56
N TYR A 129 1.91 17.00 26.36
CA TYR A 129 0.74 16.97 27.24
C TYR A 129 1.11 16.57 28.66
N ARG A 130 1.91 15.51 28.85
CA ARG A 130 2.38 15.06 30.17
C ARG A 130 3.28 16.09 30.84
N TRP A 131 4.03 16.87 30.07
CA TRP A 131 4.83 17.96 30.60
C TRP A 131 3.96 19.01 31.28
N PHE A 132 2.88 19.45 30.64
CA PHE A 132 1.98 20.48 31.19
C PHE A 132 0.94 19.94 32.18
N HIS A 133 0.59 18.66 32.05
CA HIS A 133 -0.47 18.01 32.82
C HIS A 133 0.06 16.71 33.45
N PRO A 134 1.04 16.78 34.37
CA PRO A 134 1.63 15.61 35.01
C PRO A 134 0.59 14.82 35.83
N ALA A 135 0.94 13.62 36.26
CA ALA A 135 0.06 12.81 37.09
C ALA A 135 -0.23 13.54 38.42
N PRO A 136 -1.48 13.50 38.95
CA PRO A 136 -1.82 14.19 40.19
C PRO A 136 -0.93 13.78 41.37
N THR A 137 -0.48 12.52 41.38
CA THR A 137 0.41 11.96 42.41
C THR A 137 1.82 12.55 42.39
N THR A 138 2.27 13.16 41.29
CA THR A 138 3.61 13.74 41.16
C THR A 138 3.64 15.24 41.46
N LEU A 139 2.49 15.89 41.67
CA LEU A 139 2.41 17.35 41.87
C LEU A 139 3.14 17.82 43.13
N ALA A 140 3.20 17.00 44.17
CA ALA A 140 3.92 17.35 45.40
C ALA A 140 5.41 17.60 45.15
N ALA A 141 6.02 16.91 44.17
CA ALA A 141 7.43 17.12 43.80
C ALA A 141 7.68 18.45 43.08
N ALA A 142 6.64 19.12 42.58
CA ALA A 142 6.78 20.43 41.96
C ALA A 142 6.85 21.58 42.99
N VAL A 143 6.48 21.34 44.25
CA VAL A 143 6.50 22.37 45.29
C VAL A 143 7.94 22.77 45.60
N GLY A 144 8.24 24.07 45.51
CA GLY A 144 9.59 24.62 45.70
C GLY A 144 10.54 24.42 44.52
N SER A 145 10.16 23.68 43.48
CA SER A 145 10.92 23.59 42.25
C SER A 145 10.68 24.80 41.35
N SER A 146 11.48 24.94 40.30
CA SER A 146 11.27 25.98 39.26
C SER A 146 9.91 25.88 38.57
N ARG A 147 9.27 24.71 38.62
CA ARG A 147 8.03 24.41 37.92
C ARG A 147 6.77 24.69 38.75
N MET A 148 6.90 25.03 40.04
CA MET A 148 5.76 25.24 40.94
C MET A 148 4.74 26.24 40.36
N TRP A 149 5.20 27.37 39.85
CA TRP A 149 4.38 28.44 39.29
C TRP A 149 4.89 28.87 37.90
N GLU A 150 5.10 27.91 37.00
CA GLU A 150 5.64 28.18 35.66
C GLU A 150 4.65 28.84 34.69
N ARG A 151 3.34 28.65 34.90
CA ARG A 151 2.26 29.13 34.01
C ARG A 151 2.03 30.64 34.14
N GLN A 152 1.82 31.34 33.03
CA GLN A 152 1.66 32.81 33.02
C GLN A 152 0.38 33.25 32.27
N PRO A 153 -0.34 34.27 32.76
CA PRO A 153 -1.49 34.85 32.05
C PRO A 153 -1.09 35.82 30.92
N ASP A 154 0.14 35.72 30.39
CA ASP A 154 0.73 36.71 29.47
C ASP A 154 0.26 36.56 28.00
N GLY A 155 -0.66 35.65 27.74
CA GLY A 155 -1.19 35.34 26.40
C GLY A 155 -0.25 34.50 25.53
N LYS A 156 0.98 34.22 25.96
CA LYS A 156 1.89 33.31 25.25
C LYS A 156 1.66 31.86 25.65
N ASP A 157 1.15 31.66 26.85
CA ASP A 157 1.00 30.36 27.45
C ASP A 157 -0.38 29.72 27.18
N LEU A 158 -0.46 28.85 26.17
CA LEU A 158 -1.73 28.32 25.65
C LEU A 158 -2.52 27.45 26.63
N ASN A 159 -1.88 26.76 27.58
CA ASN A 159 -2.57 25.92 28.57
C ASN A 159 -2.89 26.70 29.88
N PHE A 160 -2.80 28.04 29.89
CA PHE A 160 -3.03 28.82 31.12
C PHE A 160 -4.50 28.68 31.53
N GLY A 161 -4.75 28.33 32.79
CA GLY A 161 -6.10 28.03 33.28
C GLY A 161 -6.65 26.66 32.85
N VAL A 162 -5.86 25.82 32.17
CA VAL A 162 -6.25 24.46 31.79
C VAL A 162 -5.89 23.49 32.91
N VAL A 163 -6.86 22.69 33.35
CA VAL A 163 -6.70 21.73 34.45
C VAL A 163 -6.95 20.32 33.95
N ARG A 164 -6.05 19.40 34.31
CA ARG A 164 -6.22 17.97 34.03
C ARG A 164 -7.33 17.40 34.91
N VAL A 165 -8.34 16.81 34.29
CA VAL A 165 -9.44 16.12 34.99
C VAL A 165 -9.26 14.59 34.97
N GLY A 166 -8.51 14.05 34.00
CA GLY A 166 -8.26 12.63 33.89
C GLY A 166 -7.31 12.29 32.75
N SER A 167 -7.35 11.04 32.31
CA SER A 167 -6.79 10.56 31.05
C SER A 167 -7.84 9.63 30.43
N ALA A 168 -8.05 9.75 29.13
CA ALA A 168 -8.93 8.88 28.35
C ALA A 168 -8.09 7.87 27.55
#